data_AF-A0A1G1IC02-F1
#
_entry.id   AF-A0A1G1IC02-F1
#
_cell.length_a   1.000
_cell.length_b   1.000
_cell.length_c   1.000
_cell.angle_alpha   90.00
_cell.angle_beta   90.00
_cell.angle_gamma   90.00
#
_symmetry.space_group_name_H-M   'P 1'
#
loop_
_entity.id
_entity.type
_entity.pdbx_description
1 polymer ?
#
loop_
_entity_poly.entity_id
_entity_poly.type
_entity_poly.pdbx_seq_one_letter_code
_entity_poly.pdbx_strand_id
1 'polypeptide(L)'
;MFTRAFFAALMAAAVAEPVYAQTDTPGIDARQERQQERIDQGVASGELNQREAGRLQKQQERIAAHEEKAKADGVVTKEERRKLNREQNRAGRHIKGEKHDRQKAR
;
A
#
# COMPACT_ATOMS: atom_id res chain seq x y z
N MET A 1 63.04 -9.71 -30.43
CA MET A 1 62.60 -8.31 -30.24
C MET A 1 61.79 -7.88 -31.46
N PHE A 2 60.47 -7.76 -31.35
CA PHE A 2 59.64 -6.82 -32.13
C PHE A 2 58.31 -6.63 -31.38
N THR A 3 58.17 -5.45 -30.80
CA THR A 3 57.00 -4.93 -30.08
C THR A 3 55.93 -4.46 -31.05
N ARG A 4 54.65 -4.84 -30.87
CA ARG A 4 53.49 -4.03 -31.29
C ARG A 4 52.28 -4.32 -30.41
N ALA A 5 51.93 -3.34 -29.57
CA ALA A 5 50.65 -3.26 -28.89
C ALA A 5 49.53 -3.04 -29.92
N PHE A 6 48.39 -3.71 -29.76
CA PHE A 6 47.15 -3.34 -30.44
C PHE A 6 46.15 -2.84 -29.40
N PHE A 7 45.69 -1.62 -29.64
CA PHE A 7 44.73 -0.87 -28.85
C PHE A 7 43.34 -1.51 -28.86
N ALA A 8 42.61 -1.23 -27.79
CA ALA A 8 41.26 -1.64 -27.44
C ALA A 8 40.19 -1.29 -28.48
N ALA A 9 39.10 -2.07 -28.47
CA ALA A 9 37.78 -1.60 -28.84
C ALA A 9 36.75 -2.17 -27.84
N LEU A 10 36.65 -1.55 -26.66
CA LEU A 10 35.58 -1.84 -25.71
C LEU A 10 34.38 -0.96 -26.11
N MET A 11 33.52 -1.48 -26.98
CA MET A 11 32.24 -0.84 -27.31
C MET A 11 31.34 -0.92 -26.08
N ALA A 12 31.34 0.13 -25.26
CA ALA A 12 30.31 0.33 -24.24
C ALA A 12 29.01 0.73 -24.96
N ALA A 13 28.15 -0.23 -25.25
CA ALA A 13 26.78 0.06 -25.62
C ALA A 13 26.07 0.64 -24.38
N ALA A 14 25.74 1.93 -24.42
CA ALA A 14 24.89 2.56 -23.42
C ALA A 14 23.48 1.97 -23.56
N VAL A 15 23.18 0.94 -22.77
CA VAL A 15 21.85 0.38 -22.68
C VAL A 15 21.02 1.38 -21.86
N ALA A 16 20.08 2.07 -22.51
CA ALA A 16 19.08 2.86 -21.83
C ALA A 16 18.15 1.88 -21.09
N GLU A 17 18.40 1.66 -19.80
CA GLU A 17 17.51 0.85 -18.99
C GLU A 17 16.19 1.60 -18.78
N PRO A 18 15.03 0.93 -18.93
CA PRO A 18 13.76 1.55 -18.60
C PRO A 18 13.74 1.84 -17.10
N VAL A 19 13.65 3.12 -16.74
CA VAL A 19 13.40 3.53 -15.36
C VAL A 19 11.97 3.12 -15.03
N TYR A 20 11.78 1.98 -14.38
CA TYR A 20 10.48 1.58 -13.86
C TYR A 20 10.06 2.60 -12.80
N ALA A 21 9.02 3.34 -13.11
CA ALA A 21 8.36 4.24 -12.21
C ALA A 21 7.81 3.42 -11.01
N GLN A 22 8.24 3.74 -9.79
CA GLN A 22 7.95 2.93 -8.60
C GLN A 22 6.48 3.13 -8.16
N THR A 23 5.57 2.36 -8.73
CA THR A 23 4.14 2.33 -8.35
C THR A 23 3.89 1.60 -7.03
N ASP A 24 4.84 0.77 -6.57
CA ASP A 24 4.60 -0.11 -5.45
C ASP A 24 4.50 0.62 -4.10
N THR A 25 3.52 0.19 -3.32
CA THR A 25 3.16 0.76 -2.01
C THR A 25 3.21 -0.27 -0.89
N PRO A 26 4.26 -1.12 -0.77
CA PRO A 26 4.23 -2.32 0.08
C PRO A 26 3.89 -2.06 1.56
N GLY A 27 4.27 -0.90 2.10
CA GLY A 27 3.92 -0.51 3.47
C GLY A 27 2.44 -0.13 3.68
N ILE A 28 1.76 0.35 2.64
CA ILE A 28 0.31 0.64 2.64
C ILE A 28 -0.44 -0.68 2.48
N ASP A 29 -0.01 -1.53 1.56
CA ASP A 29 -0.61 -2.84 1.27
C ASP A 29 -0.60 -3.72 2.53
N ALA A 30 0.56 -3.86 3.18
CA ALA A 30 0.68 -4.58 4.44
C ALA A 30 -0.14 -3.96 5.59
N ARG A 31 -0.46 -2.67 5.53
CA ARG A 31 -1.37 -2.02 6.49
C ARG A 31 -2.83 -2.31 6.19
N GLN A 32 -3.23 -2.47 4.93
CA GLN A 32 -4.59 -2.87 4.56
C GLN A 32 -4.84 -4.30 5.02
N GLU A 33 -3.91 -5.22 4.73
CA GLU A 33 -3.99 -6.62 5.15
C GLU A 33 -4.16 -6.75 6.67
N ARG A 34 -3.28 -6.12 7.47
CA ARG A 34 -3.44 -6.14 8.94
C ARG A 34 -4.72 -5.49 9.44
N GLN A 35 -5.28 -4.53 8.72
CA GLN A 35 -6.56 -3.92 9.09
C GLN A 35 -7.73 -4.83 8.76
N GLN A 36 -7.66 -5.53 7.63
CA GLN A 36 -8.60 -6.55 7.23
C GLN A 36 -8.66 -7.68 8.26
N GLU A 37 -7.50 -8.22 8.66
CA GLU A 37 -7.39 -9.23 9.72
C GLU A 37 -8.05 -8.76 11.04
N ARG A 38 -7.88 -7.49 11.41
CA ARG A 38 -8.50 -6.93 12.62
C ARG A 38 -10.02 -6.79 12.51
N ILE A 39 -10.54 -6.51 11.31
CA ILE A 39 -11.98 -6.46 11.06
C ILE A 39 -12.53 -7.89 11.15
N ASP A 40 -11.89 -8.84 10.48
CA ASP A 40 -12.31 -10.25 10.47
C ASP A 40 -12.27 -10.86 11.87
N GLN A 41 -11.20 -10.60 12.62
CA GLN A 41 -11.08 -11.01 14.01
C GLN A 41 -12.14 -10.35 14.89
N GLY A 42 -12.49 -9.08 14.65
CA GLY A 42 -13.56 -8.40 15.39
C GLY A 42 -14.95 -8.97 15.09
N VAL A 43 -15.21 -9.37 13.85
CA VAL A 43 -16.45 -10.08 13.48
C VAL A 43 -16.49 -11.47 14.14
N ALA A 44 -15.40 -12.22 14.07
CA ALA A 44 -15.31 -13.57 14.62
C ALA A 44 -15.44 -13.59 16.16
N SER A 45 -14.88 -12.58 16.85
CA SER A 45 -14.97 -12.44 18.31
C SER A 45 -16.30 -11.83 18.78
N GLY A 46 -17.10 -11.26 17.87
CA GLY A 46 -18.29 -10.49 18.20
C GLY A 46 -18.01 -9.10 18.78
N GLU A 47 -16.76 -8.63 18.71
CA GLU A 47 -16.37 -7.24 19.03
C GLU A 47 -16.90 -6.24 17.99
N LEU A 48 -17.22 -6.70 16.78
CA LEU A 48 -17.86 -5.91 15.72
C LEU A 48 -19.17 -6.56 15.29
N ASN A 49 -20.21 -5.76 15.14
CA ASN A 49 -21.42 -6.21 14.47
C ASN A 49 -21.32 -6.06 12.94
N GLN A 50 -22.24 -6.69 12.21
CA GLN A 50 -22.24 -6.69 10.73
C GLN A 50 -22.29 -5.29 10.13
N ARG A 51 -22.96 -4.35 10.81
CA ARG A 51 -23.10 -2.97 10.33
C ARG A 51 -21.80 -2.19 10.47
N GLU A 52 -21.08 -2.39 11.56
CA GLU A 52 -19.78 -1.79 11.84
C GLU A 52 -18.71 -2.37 10.92
N ALA A 53 -18.65 -3.70 10.82
CA ALA A 53 -17.79 -4.37 9.86
C ALA A 53 -18.04 -3.84 8.44
N GLY A 54 -19.29 -3.73 8.01
CA GLY A 54 -19.63 -3.16 6.70
C GLY A 54 -19.19 -1.68 6.52
N ARG A 55 -19.20 -0.88 7.58
CA ARG A 55 -18.67 0.50 7.53
C ARG A 55 -17.15 0.53 7.42
N LEU A 56 -16.47 -0.33 8.18
CA LEU A 56 -15.01 -0.46 8.16
C LEU A 56 -14.51 -1.02 6.82
N GLN A 57 -15.21 -2.00 6.24
CA GLN A 57 -14.95 -2.54 4.91
C GLN A 57 -15.02 -1.47 3.83
N LYS A 58 -16.13 -0.71 3.80
CA LYS A 58 -16.27 0.44 2.87
C LYS A 58 -15.16 1.47 3.04
N GLN A 59 -14.63 1.64 4.26
CA GLN A 59 -13.51 2.53 4.48
C GLN A 59 -12.21 1.95 3.88
N GLN A 60 -11.93 0.65 4.02
CA GLN A 60 -10.78 -0.01 3.39
C GLN A 60 -10.88 0.05 1.86
N GLU A 61 -12.04 -0.27 1.29
CA GLU A 61 -12.31 -0.19 -0.16
C GLU A 61 -12.04 1.21 -0.73
N ARG A 62 -12.45 2.26 -0.01
CA ARG A 62 -12.18 3.65 -0.44
C ARG A 62 -10.69 3.97 -0.43
N ILE A 63 -9.94 3.47 0.56
CA ILE A 63 -8.49 3.65 0.62
C ILE A 63 -7.81 2.89 -0.52
N ALA A 64 -8.23 1.65 -0.80
CA ALA A 64 -7.74 0.88 -1.95
C ALA A 64 -8.00 1.61 -3.27
N ALA A 65 -9.19 2.17 -3.47
CA ALA A 65 -9.50 2.97 -4.65
C ALA A 65 -8.67 4.27 -4.74
N HIS A 66 -8.27 4.87 -3.62
CA HIS A 66 -7.36 6.02 -3.62
C HIS A 66 -5.93 5.61 -3.97
N GLU A 67 -5.50 4.43 -3.53
CA GLU A 67 -4.21 3.86 -3.83
C GLU A 67 -4.10 3.50 -5.32
N GLU A 68 -5.10 2.84 -5.89
CA GLU A 68 -5.17 2.57 -7.33
C GLU A 68 -5.10 3.86 -8.16
N LYS A 69 -5.81 4.91 -7.74
CA LYS A 69 -5.73 6.22 -8.39
C LYS A 69 -4.34 6.83 -8.31
N ALA A 70 -3.66 6.70 -7.17
CA ALA A 70 -2.28 7.17 -7.00
C ALA A 70 -1.28 6.34 -7.82
N LYS A 71 -1.61 5.09 -8.18
CA LYS A 71 -0.78 4.23 -9.04
C LYS A 71 -1.02 4.48 -10.55
N ALA A 72 -2.12 5.16 -10.91
CA ALA A 72 -2.60 5.23 -12.28
C ALA A 72 -1.69 6.02 -13.25
N ASP A 73 -0.94 6.99 -12.75
CA ASP A 73 0.03 7.78 -13.53
C ASP A 73 1.42 7.13 -13.60
N GLY A 74 1.58 5.95 -12.99
CA GLY A 74 2.82 5.19 -12.94
C GLY A 74 3.76 5.58 -11.80
N VAL A 75 3.48 6.63 -11.00
CA VAL A 75 4.35 7.02 -9.88
C VAL A 75 3.53 7.42 -8.67
N VAL A 76 3.69 6.70 -7.57
CA VAL A 76 3.13 7.15 -6.29
C VAL A 76 4.07 8.19 -5.66
N THR A 77 3.69 9.46 -5.72
CA THR A 77 4.45 10.58 -5.15
C THR A 77 4.55 10.51 -3.62
N LYS A 78 5.46 11.29 -3.03
CA LYS A 78 5.61 11.38 -1.57
C LYS A 78 4.34 11.95 -0.92
N GLU A 79 3.69 12.90 -1.57
CA GLU A 79 2.47 13.56 -1.12
C GLU A 79 1.29 12.58 -1.10
N GLU A 80 1.12 11.79 -2.16
CA GLU A 80 0.11 10.73 -2.23
C GLU A 80 0.36 9.65 -1.19
N ARG A 81 1.61 9.19 -1.07
CA ARG A 81 2.00 8.23 -0.03
C ARG A 81 1.68 8.77 1.36
N ARG A 82 1.94 10.06 1.64
CA ARG A 82 1.57 10.70 2.91
C ARG A 82 0.06 10.76 3.10
N LYS A 83 -0.70 11.04 2.05
CA LYS A 83 -2.17 11.04 2.09
C LYS A 83 -2.72 9.65 2.43
N LEU A 84 -2.29 8.61 1.71
CA LEU A 84 -2.69 7.23 1.96
C LEU A 84 -2.34 6.78 3.38
N ASN A 85 -1.14 7.12 3.87
CA ASN A 85 -0.76 6.83 5.25
C ASN A 85 -1.68 7.53 6.29
N ARG A 86 -2.08 8.78 6.05
CA ARG A 86 -3.04 9.47 6.93
C ARG A 86 -4.41 8.80 6.92
N GLU A 87 -4.88 8.36 5.76
CA GLU A 87 -6.14 7.64 5.62
C GLU A 87 -6.09 6.31 6.37
N GLN A 88 -5.00 5.55 6.22
CA GLN A 88 -4.76 4.31 6.96
C GLN A 88 -4.69 4.51 8.48
N ASN A 89 -4.08 5.61 8.94
CA ASN A 89 -4.06 5.94 10.37
C ASN A 89 -5.46 6.26 10.91
N ARG A 90 -6.30 6.95 10.13
CA ARG A 90 -7.69 7.22 10.51
C ARG A 90 -8.51 5.93 10.55
N ALA A 91 -8.38 5.07 9.54
CA ALA A 91 -9.03 3.77 9.51
C ALA A 91 -8.61 2.90 10.69
N GLY A 92 -7.31 2.83 11.00
CA GLY A 92 -6.80 2.10 12.17
C GLY A 92 -7.40 2.56 13.50
N ARG A 93 -7.65 3.87 13.67
CA ARG A 93 -8.34 4.45 14.83
C ARG A 93 -9.82 4.09 14.86
N HIS A 94 -10.52 4.15 13.72
CA HIS A 94 -11.92 3.73 13.63
C HIS A 94 -12.07 2.26 14.00
N ILE A 95 -11.27 1.35 13.42
CA ILE A 95 -11.28 -0.07 13.78
C ILE A 95 -11.06 -0.25 15.28
N LYS A 96 -10.13 0.50 15.88
CA LYS A 96 -9.93 0.44 17.34
C LYS A 96 -11.16 0.96 18.10
N GLY A 97 -11.79 2.05 17.65
CA GLY A 97 -12.98 2.62 18.27
C GLY A 97 -14.14 1.63 18.26
N GLU A 98 -14.54 1.17 17.08
CA GLU A 98 -15.68 0.26 16.90
C GLU A 98 -15.49 -1.04 17.71
N LYS A 99 -14.28 -1.62 17.70
CA LYS A 99 -13.99 -2.82 18.50
C LYS A 99 -14.19 -2.68 20.02
N HIS A 100 -14.19 -1.44 20.55
CA HIS A 100 -14.26 -1.18 22.00
C HIS A 100 -15.49 -0.38 22.42
N ASP A 101 -16.33 0.07 21.50
CA ASP A 101 -17.45 0.98 21.80
C ASP A 101 -18.66 0.28 22.44
N ARG A 102 -18.55 -1.04 22.67
CA ARG A 102 -19.53 -1.91 23.33
C ARG A 102 -20.86 -2.01 22.58
N GLN A 103 -20.92 -1.61 21.31
CA GLN A 103 -22.06 -1.90 20.44
C GLN A 103 -22.10 -3.40 20.14
N LYS A 104 -22.72 -4.17 21.05
CA LYS A 104 -22.90 -5.60 20.85
C LYS A 104 -23.67 -5.85 19.56
N ALA A 105 -23.21 -6.83 18.77
CA ALA A 105 -24.03 -7.45 17.74
C ALA A 105 -25.36 -7.88 18.37
N ARG A 106 -26.44 -7.21 17.98
CA ARG A 106 -27.81 -7.57 18.31
C ARG A 106 -28.36 -8.51 17.25
#